data_AF-A0A7X7K0S4-F1
#
_entry.id   AF-A0A7X7K0S4-F1
#
_cell.length_a   1.000
_cell.length_b   1.000
_cell.length_c   1.000
_cell.angle_alpha   90.00
_cell.angle_beta   90.00
_cell.angle_gamma   90.00
#
_symmetry.space_group_name_H-M   'P 1'
#
loop_
_entity.id
_entity.type
_entity.pdbx_description
1 polymer ?
#
loop_
_entity_poly.entity_id
_entity_poly.type
_entity_poly.pdbx_seq_one_letter_code
_entity_poly.pdbx_strand_id
1 'polypeptide(L)'
;MLAIRLTCDRLGELAEQMHDKASEAVRATAFAIQDRAQALAPVDTGALRNSHYAATRQGSGYGDAAQAAARANPEVPLLPEVQTPRDDMTAIVAVGAEYGMHVEYGTKRQPPRPYLTPAAESMRDEFTQAMTRLLA
;
A
#
# COMPACT_ATOMS: atom_id res chain seq x y z
N MET A 1 1.62 32.73 43.51
CA MET A 1 2.29 32.18 42.32
C MET A 1 2.01 30.68 42.31
N LEU A 2 1.09 30.19 41.47
CA LEU A 2 0.78 28.76 41.41
C LEU A 2 1.93 28.05 40.69
N ALA A 3 2.66 27.19 41.40
CA ALA A 3 3.64 26.30 40.79
C ALA A 3 2.93 25.00 40.40
N ILE A 4 2.69 24.81 39.11
CA ILE A 4 2.19 23.53 38.58
C ILE A 4 3.39 22.60 38.48
N ARG A 5 3.36 21.49 39.24
CA ARG A 5 4.41 20.46 39.24
C ARG A 5 3.90 19.27 38.43
N LEU A 6 4.52 19.02 37.27
CA LEU A 6 4.27 17.78 36.53
C LEU A 6 4.75 16.60 37.41
N THR A 7 3.83 15.75 37.84
CA THR A 7 4.12 14.61 38.73
C THR A 7 4.34 13.32 37.94
N CYS A 8 3.90 13.27 36.68
CA CYS A 8 4.06 12.14 35.77
C CYS A 8 4.35 12.69 34.37
N ASP A 9 5.53 12.43 33.80
CA ASP A 9 5.82 12.71 32.38
C ASP A 9 5.53 11.45 31.56
N ARG A 10 4.32 11.38 31.01
CA ARG A 10 3.86 10.27 30.14
C ARG A 10 3.79 10.70 28.67
N LEU A 11 4.30 11.89 28.35
CA LEU A 11 4.21 12.47 27.01
C LEU A 11 5.07 11.67 26.01
N GLY A 12 6.22 11.17 26.46
CA GLY A 12 7.08 10.28 25.66
C GLY A 12 6.38 8.98 25.28
N GLU A 13 5.80 8.28 26.27
CA GLU A 13 5.05 7.03 26.02
C GLU A 13 3.84 7.24 25.10
N LEU A 14 3.14 8.37 25.25
CA LEU A 14 2.03 8.71 24.37
C LEU A 14 2.50 8.93 22.93
N ALA A 15 3.61 9.66 22.74
CA ALA A 15 4.18 9.91 21.42
C ALA A 15 4.61 8.61 20.73
N GLU A 16 5.26 7.69 21.46
CA GLU A 16 5.63 6.36 20.96
C GLU A 16 4.39 5.56 20.53
N GLN A 17 3.35 5.50 21.37
CA GLN A 17 2.11 4.79 21.03
C GLN A 17 1.39 5.40 19.81
N MET A 18 1.40 6.72 19.68
CA MET A 18 0.81 7.39 18.51
C MET A 18 1.60 7.07 17.25
N HIS A 19 2.93 7.06 17.33
CA HIS A 19 3.82 6.67 16.22
C HIS A 19 3.54 5.23 15.78
N ASP A 20 3.52 4.28 16.72
CA ASP A 20 3.29 2.86 16.40
C ASP A 20 1.94 2.65 15.71
N LYS A 21 0.88 3.28 16.22
CA LYS A 21 -0.46 3.18 15.63
C LYS A 21 -0.58 3.88 14.27
N ALA A 22 0.09 5.02 14.08
CA ALA A 22 0.13 5.67 12.77
C ALA A 22 0.87 4.81 11.74
N SER A 23 2.00 4.22 12.13
CA SER A 23 2.74 3.29 11.28
C SER A 23 1.91 2.05 10.93
N GLU A 24 1.16 1.52 11.89
CA GLU A 24 0.21 0.42 11.64
C GLU A 24 -0.89 0.82 10.65
N ALA A 25 -1.48 2.01 10.80
CA ALA A 25 -2.50 2.52 9.88
C ALA A 25 -1.97 2.64 8.44
N VAL A 26 -0.75 3.15 8.27
CA VAL A 26 -0.10 3.25 6.94
C VAL A 26 0.04 1.87 6.28
N ARG A 27 0.54 0.87 7.03
CA ARG A 27 0.68 -0.49 6.49
C ARG A 27 -0.66 -1.12 6.17
N ALA A 28 -1.63 -1.02 7.09
CA ALA A 28 -2.97 -1.57 6.91
C ALA A 28 -3.65 -1.01 5.65
N THR A 29 -3.57 0.31 5.45
CA THR A 29 -4.10 0.96 4.25
C THR A 29 -3.38 0.49 2.98
N ALA A 30 -2.06 0.34 2.99
CA ALA A 30 -1.34 -0.17 1.81
C ALA A 30 -1.78 -1.59 1.41
N PHE A 31 -1.95 -2.49 2.37
CA PHE A 31 -2.46 -3.83 2.11
C PHE A 31 -3.92 -3.81 1.62
N ALA A 32 -4.77 -2.96 2.20
CA ALA A 32 -6.14 -2.80 1.73
C ALA A 32 -6.23 -2.26 0.29
N ILE A 33 -5.37 -1.29 -0.06
CA ILE A 33 -5.26 -0.79 -1.45
C ILE A 33 -4.79 -1.92 -2.38
N GLN A 34 -3.79 -2.70 -1.98
CA GLN A 34 -3.33 -3.85 -2.76
C GLN A 34 -4.47 -4.82 -3.04
N ASP A 35 -5.19 -5.27 -2.00
CA ASP A 35 -6.30 -6.21 -2.14
C ASP A 35 -7.41 -5.64 -3.03
N ARG A 36 -7.74 -4.36 -2.86
CA ARG A 36 -8.75 -3.70 -3.68
C ARG A 36 -8.33 -3.58 -5.13
N ALA A 37 -7.06 -3.24 -5.39
CA ALA A 37 -6.50 -3.16 -6.74
C ALA A 37 -6.52 -4.54 -7.42
N GLN A 38 -6.19 -5.60 -6.69
CA GLN A 38 -6.29 -6.98 -7.19
C GLN A 38 -7.74 -7.35 -7.55
N ALA A 39 -8.72 -6.94 -6.74
CA ALA A 39 -10.13 -7.20 -7.02
C ALA A 39 -10.68 -6.44 -8.23
N LEU A 40 -10.12 -5.26 -8.52
CA LEU A 40 -10.50 -4.41 -9.66
C LEU A 40 -9.75 -4.75 -10.95
N ALA A 41 -8.56 -5.36 -10.83
CA ALA A 41 -7.70 -5.65 -11.97
C ALA A 41 -8.41 -6.57 -12.99
N PRO A 42 -8.47 -6.18 -14.28
CA PRO A 42 -9.02 -7.05 -15.30
C PRO A 42 -8.19 -8.32 -15.42
N VAL A 43 -8.87 -9.46 -15.57
CA VAL A 43 -8.24 -10.78 -15.59
C VAL A 43 -8.28 -11.35 -17.00
N ASP A 44 -7.10 -11.59 -17.55
CA ASP A 44 -6.89 -12.45 -18.72
C ASP A 44 -6.31 -13.80 -18.25
N THR A 45 -5.00 -13.86 -18.03
CA THR A 45 -4.31 -15.01 -17.41
C THR A 45 -4.35 -14.99 -15.88
N GLY A 46 -4.61 -13.83 -15.29
CA GLY A 46 -4.49 -13.58 -13.84
C GLY A 46 -3.13 -13.05 -13.39
N ALA A 47 -2.12 -13.02 -14.27
CA ALA A 47 -0.78 -12.54 -13.91
C ALA A 47 -0.77 -11.07 -13.47
N LEU A 48 -1.53 -10.19 -14.14
CA LEU A 48 -1.68 -8.78 -13.73
C LEU A 48 -2.16 -8.67 -12.28
N ARG A 49 -3.31 -9.30 -11.99
CA ARG A 49 -3.90 -9.34 -10.65
C ARG A 49 -2.88 -9.84 -9.61
N ASN A 50 -2.22 -10.97 -9.89
CA ASN A 50 -1.28 -11.57 -8.95
C ASN A 50 0.01 -10.76 -8.74
N SER A 51 0.37 -9.88 -9.68
CA SER A 51 1.61 -9.09 -9.62
C SER A 51 1.57 -7.87 -8.69
N HIS A 52 0.47 -7.60 -8.01
CA HIS A 52 0.36 -6.47 -7.09
C HIS A 52 1.01 -6.80 -5.75
N TYR A 53 1.78 -5.86 -5.21
CA TYR A 53 2.46 -6.01 -3.93
C TYR A 53 2.60 -4.69 -3.19
N ALA A 54 2.71 -4.76 -1.87
CA ALA A 54 3.07 -3.65 -1.01
C ALA A 54 4.51 -3.81 -0.50
N ALA A 55 5.22 -2.70 -0.42
CA ALA A 55 6.54 -2.57 0.17
C ALA A 55 6.47 -1.58 1.34
N THR A 56 6.96 -2.01 2.50
CA THR A 56 7.00 -1.25 3.75
C THR A 56 8.41 -1.32 4.33
N ARG A 57 8.69 -0.60 5.43
CA ARG A 57 9.96 -0.77 6.16
C ARG A 57 10.21 -2.21 6.61
N GLN A 58 9.14 -2.98 6.87
CA GLN A 58 9.25 -4.37 7.35
C GLN A 58 9.64 -5.35 6.25
N GLY A 59 9.57 -4.94 4.98
CA GLY A 59 9.83 -5.79 3.83
C GLY A 59 8.79 -5.57 2.73
N SER A 60 8.80 -6.46 1.75
CA SER A 60 8.00 -6.33 0.54
C SER A 60 7.46 -7.69 0.09
N GLY A 61 6.24 -7.67 -0.44
CA GLY A 61 5.57 -8.84 -1.00
C GLY A 61 5.99 -9.19 -2.43
N TYR A 62 7.00 -8.49 -3.00
CA TYR A 62 7.38 -8.65 -4.40
C TYR A 62 7.66 -10.09 -4.81
N GLY A 63 8.45 -10.83 -4.00
CA GLY A 63 8.83 -12.21 -4.33
C GLY A 63 7.62 -13.13 -4.50
N ASP A 64 6.66 -13.04 -3.60
CA ASP A 64 5.42 -13.83 -3.64
C ASP A 64 4.54 -13.42 -4.82
N ALA A 65 4.37 -12.11 -5.04
CA ALA A 65 3.58 -11.57 -6.15
C ALA A 65 4.19 -11.94 -7.52
N ALA A 66 5.51 -11.83 -7.67
CA ALA A 66 6.25 -12.23 -8.86
C ALA A 66 6.08 -13.73 -9.14
N GLN A 67 6.22 -14.57 -8.12
CA GLN A 67 6.03 -16.01 -8.27
C GLN A 67 4.58 -16.36 -8.64
N ALA A 68 3.59 -15.73 -8.00
CA ALA A 68 2.18 -15.95 -8.29
C ALA A 68 1.79 -15.46 -9.69
N ALA A 69 2.39 -14.37 -10.17
CA ALA A 69 2.21 -13.88 -11.53
C ALA A 69 2.84 -14.84 -12.56
N ALA A 70 4.07 -15.31 -12.31
CA ALA A 70 4.76 -16.27 -13.18
C ALA A 70 4.05 -17.63 -13.25
N ARG A 71 3.40 -18.08 -12.16
CA ARG A 71 2.55 -19.29 -12.20
C ARG A 71 1.32 -19.12 -13.09
N ALA A 72 0.75 -17.92 -13.15
CA ALA A 72 -0.40 -17.61 -14.00
C ALA A 72 -0.01 -17.39 -15.46
N ASN A 73 1.16 -16.79 -15.71
CA ASN A 73 1.75 -16.63 -17.03
C ASN A 73 3.29 -16.67 -16.92
N PRO A 74 3.95 -17.77 -17.33
CA PRO A 74 5.41 -17.92 -17.20
C PRO A 74 6.24 -16.89 -17.96
N GLU A 75 5.68 -16.28 -19.02
CA GLU A 75 6.36 -15.27 -19.85
C GLU A 75 5.97 -13.84 -19.45
N VAL A 76 5.32 -13.64 -18.31
CA VAL A 76 4.91 -12.30 -17.85
C VAL A 76 6.15 -11.40 -17.67
N PRO A 77 6.21 -10.24 -18.35
CA PRO A 77 7.28 -9.27 -18.10
C PRO A 77 7.05 -8.62 -16.72
N LEU A 78 8.01 -8.80 -15.82
CA LEU A 78 7.98 -8.22 -14.48
C LEU A 78 9.02 -7.10 -14.36
N LEU A 79 8.57 -5.97 -13.83
CA LEU A 79 9.44 -4.90 -13.37
C LEU A 79 10.23 -5.34 -12.13
N PRO A 80 11.42 -4.77 -11.88
CA PRO A 80 12.14 -5.00 -10.64
C PRO A 80 11.35 -4.48 -9.43
N GLU A 81 11.65 -5.05 -8.27
CA GLU A 81 11.11 -4.62 -6.99
C GLU A 81 11.39 -3.13 -6.71
N VAL A 82 10.38 -2.42 -6.18
CA VAL A 82 10.57 -1.06 -5.68
C VAL A 82 11.43 -1.05 -4.42
N GLN A 83 12.25 -0.02 -4.24
CA GLN A 83 13.02 0.13 -3.01
C GLN A 83 12.08 0.28 -1.81
N THR A 84 12.24 -0.59 -0.81
CA THR A 84 11.48 -0.53 0.43
C THR A 84 11.70 0.83 1.13
N PRO A 85 10.64 1.46 1.67
CA PRO A 85 10.77 2.72 2.39
C PRO A 85 11.76 2.64 3.56
N ARG A 86 12.44 3.76 3.82
CA ARG A 86 13.41 3.87 4.93
C ARG A 86 12.74 4.15 6.26
N ASP A 87 11.55 4.73 6.28
CA ASP A 87 10.76 4.97 7.49
C ASP A 87 9.52 4.07 7.53
N ASP A 88 8.93 3.94 8.71
CA ASP A 88 7.75 3.11 8.97
C ASP A 88 6.42 3.86 8.77
N MET A 89 6.47 5.12 8.37
CA MET A 89 5.32 5.98 8.03
C MET A 89 5.07 6.04 6.53
N THR A 90 5.82 5.27 5.76
CA THR A 90 5.70 5.18 4.31
C THR A 90 5.49 3.73 3.91
N ALA A 91 4.52 3.52 3.01
CA ALA A 91 4.30 2.27 2.33
C ALA A 91 4.06 2.55 0.84
N ILE A 92 4.54 1.66 -0.02
CA ILE A 92 4.41 1.76 -1.48
C ILE A 92 3.55 0.58 -1.93
N VAL A 93 2.50 0.85 -2.72
CA VAL A 93 1.76 -0.19 -3.44
C VAL A 93 2.16 -0.13 -4.90
N ALA A 94 2.64 -1.26 -5.42
CA ALA A 94 3.21 -1.36 -6.75
C ALA A 94 2.61 -2.53 -7.54
N VAL A 95 2.77 -2.46 -8.85
CA VAL A 95 2.34 -3.48 -9.81
C VAL A 95 3.57 -4.02 -10.51
N GLY A 96 3.81 -5.32 -10.38
CA GLY A 96 4.98 -5.97 -10.96
C GLY A 96 4.87 -6.18 -12.47
N ALA A 97 3.67 -6.49 -13.00
CA ALA A 97 3.49 -6.68 -14.43
C ALA A 97 3.76 -5.38 -15.20
N GLU A 98 4.76 -5.38 -16.09
CA GLU A 98 5.22 -4.20 -16.83
C GLU A 98 4.07 -3.48 -17.56
N TYR A 99 3.18 -4.27 -18.17
CA TYR A 99 2.05 -3.74 -18.93
C TYR A 99 0.92 -3.17 -18.06
N GLY A 100 0.98 -3.28 -16.73
CA GLY A 100 -0.05 -2.78 -15.81
C GLY A 100 -0.33 -1.28 -16.01
N MET A 101 0.70 -0.47 -16.25
CA MET A 101 0.56 0.96 -16.56
C MET A 101 -0.30 1.20 -17.82
N HIS A 102 -0.13 0.37 -18.85
CA HIS A 102 -0.92 0.46 -20.08
C HIS A 102 -2.37 0.02 -19.87
N VAL A 103 -2.63 -0.86 -18.90
CA VAL A 103 -3.99 -1.25 -18.52
C VAL A 103 -4.67 -0.13 -17.72
N GLU A 104 -3.98 0.45 -16.74
CA GLU A 104 -4.50 1.54 -15.90
C GLU A 104 -4.90 2.75 -16.75
N TYR A 105 -4.00 3.22 -17.61
CA TYR A 105 -4.15 4.49 -18.35
C TYR A 105 -4.58 4.31 -19.81
N GLY A 106 -4.61 3.09 -20.32
CA GLY A 106 -4.93 2.81 -21.72
C GLY A 106 -3.79 3.09 -22.68
N THR A 107 -4.04 2.83 -23.96
CA THR A 107 -3.11 3.06 -25.08
C THR A 107 -3.88 3.57 -26.29
N LYS A 108 -3.17 3.89 -27.38
CA LYS A 108 -3.80 4.22 -28.66
C LYS A 108 -4.78 3.15 -29.18
N ARG A 109 -4.59 1.89 -28.80
CA ARG A 109 -5.36 0.74 -29.33
C ARG A 109 -6.39 0.18 -28.34
N GLN A 110 -6.32 0.58 -27.07
CA GLN A 110 -7.18 0.02 -26.02
C GLN A 110 -7.53 1.12 -24.99
N PRO A 111 -8.82 1.29 -24.62
CA PRO A 111 -9.21 2.26 -23.59
C PRO A 111 -8.68 1.86 -22.20
N PRO A 112 -8.54 2.82 -21.26
CA PRO A 112 -8.13 2.54 -19.88
C PRO A 112 -9.10 1.59 -19.18
N ARG A 113 -8.55 0.73 -18.32
CA ARG A 113 -9.28 -0.13 -17.38
C ARG A 113 -8.64 0.03 -15.99
N PRO A 114 -8.90 1.16 -15.32
CA PRO A 114 -8.20 1.51 -14.09
C PRO A 114 -8.59 0.58 -12.95
N TYR A 115 -7.60 0.24 -12.12
CA TYR A 115 -7.71 -0.64 -10.97
C TYR A 115 -6.95 -0.11 -9.75
N LEU A 116 -5.79 0.54 -9.94
CA LEU A 116 -4.94 0.98 -8.83
C LEU A 116 -5.38 2.34 -8.28
N THR A 117 -5.59 3.32 -9.16
CA THR A 117 -6.11 4.65 -8.78
C THR A 117 -7.46 4.54 -8.05
N PRO A 118 -8.49 3.85 -8.59
CA PRO A 118 -9.76 3.70 -7.88
C PRO A 118 -9.62 2.93 -6.56
N ALA A 119 -8.69 1.99 -6.45
CA ALA A 119 -8.40 1.32 -5.18
C ALA A 119 -7.84 2.30 -4.14
N ALA A 120 -6.83 3.09 -4.51
CA ALA A 120 -6.24 4.10 -3.63
C ALA A 120 -7.26 5.14 -3.18
N GLU A 121 -8.06 5.69 -4.11
CA GLU A 121 -9.09 6.67 -3.78
C GLU A 121 -10.18 6.11 -2.86
N SER A 122 -10.57 4.84 -3.04
CA SER A 122 -11.57 4.22 -2.17
C SER A 122 -11.14 4.09 -0.72
N MET A 123 -9.83 4.09 -0.45
CA MET A 123 -9.26 3.97 0.90
C MET A 123 -8.95 5.32 1.56
N ARG A 124 -9.12 6.44 0.82
CA ARG A 124 -8.77 7.78 1.30
C ARG A 124 -9.48 8.16 2.60
N ASP A 125 -10.79 7.93 2.66
CA ASP A 125 -11.60 8.31 3.82
C ASP A 125 -11.29 7.42 5.02
N GLU A 126 -11.12 6.11 4.80
CA GLU A 126 -10.78 5.16 5.86
C GLU A 126 -9.41 5.47 6.47
N PHE A 127 -8.41 5.75 5.63
CA PHE A 127 -7.08 6.19 6.09
C PHE A 127 -7.17 7.47 6.91
N THR A 128 -7.90 8.48 6.41
CA THR A 128 -8.06 9.76 7.12
C THR A 128 -8.73 9.57 8.48
N GLN A 129 -9.75 8.71 8.55
CA GLN A 129 -10.40 8.37 9.81
C GLN A 129 -9.48 7.61 10.76
N ALA A 130 -8.70 6.65 10.25
CA ALA A 130 -7.72 5.91 11.05
C ALA A 130 -6.70 6.87 11.70
N MET A 131 -6.17 7.81 10.94
CA MET A 131 -5.25 8.83 11.44
C MET A 131 -5.92 9.80 12.43
N THR A 132 -7.16 10.20 12.17
CA THR A 132 -7.90 11.09 13.07
C THR A 132 -8.17 10.44 14.44
N ARG A 133 -8.45 9.14 14.47
CA ARG A 133 -8.67 8.39 15.72
C ARG A 133 -7.44 8.32 16.62
N LEU A 134 -6.25 8.65 16.12
CA LEU A 134 -5.03 8.70 16.93
C LEU A 134 -4.96 9.95 17.83
N LEU A 135 -5.74 10.98 17.48
CA LEU A 135 -5.78 12.25 18.21
C LEU A 135 -6.89 12.29 19.28
N ALA A 136 -7.76 11.29 19.30
CA ALA A 136 -8.91 11.17 20.20
C ALA A 136 -8.58 10.28 21.40
#